data_AF-A0A8B9I0I7-F1
#
_entry.id   AF-A0A8B9I0I7-F1
#
_cell.length_a   1.000
_cell.length_b   1.000
_cell.length_c   1.000
_cell.angle_alpha   90.00
_cell.angle_beta   90.00
_cell.angle_gamma   90.00
#
_symmetry.space_group_name_H-M   'P 1'
#
loop_
_entity.id
_entity.type
_entity.pdbx_description
1 polymer ?
#
loop_
_entity_poly.entity_id
_entity_poly.type
_entity_poly.pdbx_seq_one_letter_code
_entity_poly.pdbx_strand_id
1 'polypeptide(L)'
;MKFEDLLLEIGGFGRFQILILFVLCLARINLPMHFLLHSFLAATPSHHCAIPHQEAFVNLTMEEILLISIPREPDGTFRSCEMFSQPQFHLLLNSSLQPENDSVIQNCQHGWVYDHSQFTSTISTQWDLVCEQRGLNQATATFFFIGVTIGAVVFGYLSDRFDTLIWRLFLQGFSFNDKAFTNLLKSHREDPLSLARAMYVGWKTRSANRNAVFSPRTRWVPESARWLIANGKVKQAHKHLLRCARMNGMKDFALSPEALRMITTDKKPGESYSYISLFRTPVLRKISLCSGAVFGVAFSYYGMSMKLTGFGLNMYLSQFVFGIIEIPAKMIVYVLVNRIGRRQSQAWSLILTGLCIGANIIIPKSFTSLRSVVAITGKGLSEAAFTTVFLYTSELYPTVLRQNGMGYTSFTARIGGALAPLVFLLDDVWRSLPEVTYCGVAVCCGSVAFLLPETLNVRLPEGIEDIEKTQ
;
A
#
# COMPACT_ATOMS: atom_id res chain seq x y z
N MET A 1 -26.93 -29.12 -12.75
CA MET A 1 -27.35 -27.85 -12.13
C MET A 1 -26.10 -27.04 -11.84
N LYS A 2 -26.00 -25.80 -12.32
CA LYS A 2 -24.84 -24.96 -12.02
C LYS A 2 -24.98 -24.40 -10.61
N PHE A 3 -23.85 -24.04 -9.98
CA PHE A 3 -23.86 -23.45 -8.64
C PHE A 3 -24.65 -22.12 -8.57
N GLU A 4 -24.78 -21.41 -9.68
CA GLU A 4 -25.55 -20.17 -9.77
C GLU A 4 -27.06 -20.42 -9.64
N ASP A 5 -27.57 -21.46 -10.29
CA ASP A 5 -28.98 -21.89 -10.18
C ASP A 5 -29.33 -22.23 -8.72
N LEU A 6 -28.40 -22.89 -8.03
CA LEU A 6 -28.53 -23.23 -6.60
C LEU A 6 -28.60 -21.97 -5.73
N LEU A 7 -27.82 -20.93 -6.04
CA LEU A 7 -27.87 -19.67 -5.29
C LEU A 7 -29.18 -18.92 -5.49
N LEU A 8 -29.77 -18.98 -6.69
CA LEU A 8 -31.08 -18.42 -6.98
C LEU A 8 -32.17 -19.13 -6.17
N GLU A 9 -32.13 -20.46 -6.09
CA GLU A 9 -33.08 -21.24 -5.27
C GLU A 9 -32.96 -20.98 -3.75
N ILE A 10 -31.78 -20.59 -3.26
CA ILE A 10 -31.53 -20.30 -1.84
C ILE A 10 -31.96 -18.86 -1.45
N GLY A 11 -32.68 -18.17 -2.34
CA GLY A 11 -33.18 -16.81 -2.12
C GLY A 11 -32.21 -15.71 -2.55
N GLY A 12 -31.25 -16.01 -3.43
CA GLY A 12 -30.36 -15.03 -4.04
C GLY A 12 -29.52 -14.22 -3.03
N PHE A 13 -29.35 -12.92 -3.29
CA PHE A 13 -28.62 -12.00 -2.42
C PHE A 13 -29.47 -11.58 -1.21
N GLY A 14 -29.53 -12.44 -0.19
CA GLY A 14 -30.34 -12.26 1.00
C GLY A 14 -29.59 -11.75 2.24
N ARG A 15 -30.26 -11.82 3.40
CA ARG A 15 -29.75 -11.33 4.69
C ARG A 15 -28.44 -11.98 5.10
N PHE A 16 -28.25 -13.25 4.77
CA PHE A 16 -27.03 -13.97 5.08
C PHE A 16 -25.82 -13.41 4.31
N GLN A 17 -25.98 -13.15 3.01
CA GLN A 17 -24.94 -12.58 2.16
C GLN A 17 -24.60 -11.15 2.59
N ILE A 18 -25.61 -10.33 2.89
CA ILE A 18 -25.43 -8.96 3.41
C ILE A 18 -24.63 -8.97 4.72
N LEU A 19 -24.99 -9.85 5.65
CA LEU A 19 -24.31 -9.94 6.95
C LEU A 19 -22.85 -10.42 6.80
N ILE A 20 -22.59 -11.40 5.91
CA ILE A 20 -21.22 -11.81 5.60
C ILE A 20 -20.43 -10.65 4.98
N LEU A 21 -21.02 -9.95 4.00
CA LEU A 21 -20.37 -8.79 3.37
C LEU A 21 -20.03 -7.72 4.40
N PHE A 22 -20.97 -7.40 5.30
CA PHE A 22 -20.73 -6.43 6.38
C PHE A 22 -19.57 -6.84 7.30
N VAL A 23 -19.51 -8.10 7.73
CA VAL A 23 -18.40 -8.61 8.56
C VAL A 23 -17.06 -8.54 7.82
N LEU A 24 -17.05 -8.87 6.52
CA LEU A 24 -15.85 -8.77 5.68
C LEU A 24 -15.40 -7.31 5.50
N CYS A 25 -16.34 -6.38 5.29
CA CYS A 25 -16.05 -4.96 5.20
C CYS A 25 -15.45 -4.42 6.50
N LEU A 26 -16.02 -4.78 7.66
CA LEU A 26 -15.52 -4.35 8.97
C LEU A 26 -14.09 -4.83 9.23
N ALA A 27 -13.76 -6.07 8.83
CA ALA A 27 -12.39 -6.57 8.91
C ALA A 27 -11.43 -5.79 7.99
N ARG A 28 -11.89 -5.35 6.82
CA ARG A 28 -11.08 -4.62 5.83
C ARG A 28 -10.77 -3.17 6.20
N ILE A 29 -11.56 -2.52 7.06
CA ILE A 29 -11.35 -1.11 7.48
C ILE A 29 -9.99 -0.90 8.17
N ASN A 30 -9.50 -1.90 8.92
CA ASN A 30 -8.22 -1.79 9.63
C ASN A 30 -7.02 -1.71 8.68
N LEU A 31 -7.12 -2.32 7.50
CA LEU A 31 -5.98 -2.46 6.60
C LEU A 31 -5.50 -1.09 6.07
N PRO A 32 -6.34 -0.22 5.45
CA PRO A 32 -5.92 1.12 5.02
C PRO A 32 -5.36 1.98 6.15
N MET A 33 -5.88 1.86 7.38
CA MET A 33 -5.37 2.62 8.53
C MET A 33 -3.89 2.32 8.78
N HIS A 34 -3.47 1.06 8.67
CA HIS A 34 -2.05 0.69 8.80
C HIS A 34 -1.18 1.22 7.66
N PHE A 35 -1.69 1.24 6.42
CA PHE A 35 -0.93 1.82 5.28
C PHE A 35 -0.73 3.32 5.45
N LEU A 36 -1.76 4.05 5.90
CA LEU A 36 -1.70 5.51 6.08
C LEU A 36 -0.91 5.92 7.32
N LEU A 37 -0.93 5.09 8.37
CA LEU A 37 -0.22 5.37 9.62
C LEU A 37 1.29 5.51 9.38
N HIS A 38 1.86 4.76 8.43
CA HIS A 38 3.29 4.85 8.09
C HIS A 38 3.71 6.28 7.76
N SER A 39 2.95 6.99 6.92
CA SER A 39 3.28 8.37 6.51
C SER A 39 3.45 9.32 7.70
N PHE A 40 2.74 9.08 8.81
CA PHE A 40 2.87 9.88 10.04
C PHE A 40 4.00 9.37 10.94
N LEU A 41 4.20 8.06 11.02
CA LEU A 41 5.25 7.47 11.86
C LEU A 41 6.65 7.72 11.29
N ALA A 42 6.81 7.74 9.98
CA ALA A 42 8.08 8.02 9.31
C ALA A 42 8.28 9.51 8.95
N ALA A 43 7.38 10.40 9.38
CA ALA A 43 7.52 11.83 9.13
C ALA A 43 8.79 12.37 9.79
N THR A 44 9.53 13.20 9.05
CA THR A 44 10.71 13.92 9.55
C THR A 44 10.29 15.35 9.91
N PRO A 45 10.18 15.69 11.21
CA PRO A 45 9.93 17.07 11.59
C PRO A 45 11.14 17.96 11.22
N SER A 46 10.91 19.27 11.21
CA SER A 46 12.01 20.23 11.09
C SER A 46 13.02 20.00 12.21
N HIS A 47 14.28 19.91 11.83
CA HIS A 47 15.39 19.62 12.73
C HIS A 47 16.61 20.45 12.37
N HIS A 48 17.51 20.56 13.32
CA HIS A 48 18.78 21.25 13.18
C HIS A 48 19.87 20.51 13.95
N CYS A 49 21.14 20.78 13.62
CA CYS A 49 22.26 20.21 14.37
C CYS A 49 22.21 20.63 15.84
N ALA A 50 22.50 19.70 16.75
CA ALA A 50 22.69 20.04 18.15
C ALA A 50 23.96 20.88 18.33
N ILE A 51 23.84 22.02 19.01
CA ILE A 51 24.94 22.97 19.22
C ILE A 51 25.62 22.65 20.56
N PRO A 52 26.92 22.32 20.58
CA PRO A 52 27.64 22.06 21.83
C PRO A 52 27.82 23.36 22.63
N HIS A 53 27.87 23.23 23.96
CA HIS A 53 28.16 24.33 24.89
C HIS A 53 27.22 25.54 24.79
N GLN A 54 25.92 25.29 24.61
CA GLN A 54 24.91 26.35 24.55
C GLN A 54 24.92 27.29 25.76
N GLU A 55 25.32 26.79 26.94
CA GLU A 55 25.49 27.56 28.18
C GLU A 55 26.62 28.60 28.13
N ALA A 56 27.57 28.48 27.19
CA ALA A 56 28.64 29.47 27.03
C ALA A 56 28.13 30.78 26.37
N PHE A 57 26.96 30.74 25.73
CA PHE A 57 26.35 31.88 25.04
C PHE A 57 25.32 32.60 25.91
N VAL A 58 25.68 32.92 27.16
CA VAL A 58 24.79 33.50 28.19
C VAL A 58 24.08 34.79 27.72
N ASN A 59 24.71 35.54 26.82
CA ASN A 59 24.23 36.86 26.38
C ASN A 59 23.44 36.84 25.06
N LEU A 60 23.16 35.67 24.46
CA LEU A 60 22.51 35.55 23.14
C LEU A 60 21.19 34.78 23.23
N THR A 61 20.23 35.19 22.42
CA THR A 61 18.96 34.48 22.23
C THR A 61 19.13 33.19 21.41
N MET A 62 18.18 32.26 21.51
CA MET A 62 18.22 31.01 20.76
C MET A 62 18.29 31.24 19.24
N GLU A 63 17.61 32.26 18.72
CA GLU A 63 17.64 32.60 17.29
C GLU A 63 19.01 33.12 16.85
N GLU A 64 19.68 33.93 17.68
CA GLU A 64 21.03 34.43 17.42
C GLU A 64 22.06 33.30 17.48
N ILE A 65 21.91 32.37 18.43
CA ILE A 65 22.77 31.18 18.54
C ILE A 65 22.64 30.29 17.30
N LEU A 66 21.41 30.09 16.80
CA LEU A 66 21.18 29.35 15.56
C LEU A 66 21.77 30.09 14.35
N LEU A 67 21.65 31.43 14.31
CA LEU A 67 22.19 32.26 13.22
C LEU A 67 23.72 32.14 13.09
N ILE A 68 24.45 32.14 14.20
CA ILE A 68 25.92 32.05 14.18
C ILE A 68 26.42 30.62 13.96
N SER A 69 25.61 29.60 14.28
CA SER A 69 26.06 28.20 14.31
C SER A 69 25.63 27.40 13.08
N ILE A 70 24.56 27.82 12.39
CA ILE A 70 23.95 27.06 11.30
C ILE A 70 23.78 27.94 10.06
N PRO A 71 24.28 27.49 8.88
CA PRO A 71 24.11 28.23 7.64
C PRO A 71 22.65 28.31 7.21
N ARG A 72 22.28 29.43 6.58
CA ARG A 72 20.95 29.65 6.00
C ARG A 72 20.90 29.19 4.54
N GLU A 73 19.76 28.63 4.17
CA GLU A 73 19.38 28.30 2.81
C GLU A 73 18.83 29.57 2.11
N PRO A 74 18.84 29.67 0.76
CA PRO A 74 18.42 30.89 0.05
C PRO A 74 16.97 31.32 0.29
N ASP A 75 16.14 30.43 0.84
CA ASP A 75 14.76 30.70 1.23
C ASP A 75 14.63 31.31 2.64
N GLY A 76 15.74 31.51 3.35
CA GLY A 76 15.81 32.06 4.70
C GLY A 76 15.69 31.02 5.82
N THR A 77 15.50 29.75 5.49
CA THR A 77 15.47 28.66 6.48
C THR A 77 16.87 28.20 6.86
N PHE A 78 17.03 27.53 8.00
CA PHE A 78 18.31 26.96 8.43
C PHE A 78 18.56 25.61 7.77
N ARG A 79 19.79 25.34 7.31
CA ARG A 79 20.15 24.01 6.80
C ARG A 79 20.08 22.98 7.93
N SER A 80 19.27 21.94 7.76
CA SER A 80 19.01 20.95 8.81
C SER A 80 20.16 19.97 9.09
N CYS A 81 21.07 19.78 8.13
CA CYS A 81 22.10 18.72 8.18
C CYS A 81 23.54 19.20 8.27
N GLU A 82 23.74 20.51 8.20
CA GLU A 82 25.06 21.14 8.15
C GLU A 82 25.16 22.22 9.24
N MET A 83 26.37 22.41 9.75
CA MET A 83 26.69 23.45 10.73
C MET A 83 28.05 24.06 10.42
N PHE A 84 28.30 25.26 10.96
CA PHE A 84 29.64 25.83 10.90
C PHE A 84 30.59 25.08 11.83
N SER A 85 31.86 24.94 11.42
CA SER A 85 32.92 24.40 12.27
C SER A 85 33.15 25.22 13.55
N GLN A 86 32.98 26.54 13.45
CA GLN A 86 33.06 27.49 14.56
C GLN A 86 31.94 28.54 14.48
N PRO A 87 31.45 29.07 15.62
CA PRO A 87 30.39 30.08 15.64
C PRO A 87 30.80 31.37 14.92
N GLN A 88 29.99 31.80 13.96
CA GLN A 88 30.23 32.95 13.10
C GLN A 88 29.60 34.22 13.67
N PHE A 89 30.25 34.84 14.67
CA PHE A 89 29.73 36.07 15.31
C PHE A 89 29.61 37.27 14.36
N HIS A 90 30.37 37.29 13.26
CA HIS A 90 30.30 38.35 12.26
C HIS A 90 28.89 38.49 11.63
N LEU A 91 28.11 37.40 11.59
CA LEU A 91 26.75 37.39 11.07
C LEU A 91 25.78 38.23 11.90
N LEU A 92 26.08 38.47 13.19
CA LEU A 92 25.30 39.34 14.06
C LEU A 92 25.56 40.83 13.80
N LEU A 93 26.76 41.18 13.31
CA LEU A 93 27.17 42.57 13.14
C LEU A 93 26.75 43.19 11.80
N ASN A 94 26.11 42.45 10.90
CA ASN A 94 25.65 42.93 9.59
C ASN A 94 26.76 43.64 8.77
N SER A 95 28.03 43.32 9.08
CA SER A 95 29.21 43.92 8.47
C SER A 95 29.56 43.12 7.23
N SER A 96 29.66 43.81 6.09
CA SER A 96 30.12 43.33 4.79
C SER A 96 31.62 43.00 4.77
N LEU A 97 32.14 42.41 5.84
CA LEU A 97 33.48 41.85 5.89
C LEU A 97 33.42 40.46 5.28
N GLN A 98 34.24 40.23 4.26
CA GLN A 98 34.41 38.94 3.61
C GLN A 98 34.63 37.84 4.66
N PRO A 99 34.10 36.62 4.42
CA PRO A 99 34.32 35.51 5.32
C PRO A 99 35.82 35.30 5.49
N GLU A 100 36.30 35.27 6.73
CA GLU A 100 37.59 34.65 7.04
C GLU A 100 37.52 33.22 6.45
N ASN A 101 38.52 32.89 5.64
CA ASN A 101 38.59 31.70 4.77
C ASN A 101 38.52 30.33 5.50
N ASP A 102 38.23 30.31 6.80
CA ASP A 102 38.25 29.13 7.67
C ASP A 102 36.88 28.70 8.21
N SER A 103 35.77 29.33 7.78
CA SER A 103 34.42 28.85 8.13
C SER A 103 34.04 27.60 7.32
N VAL A 104 34.66 26.48 7.66
CA VAL A 104 34.39 25.17 7.06
C VAL A 104 32.98 24.72 7.48
N ILE A 105 32.07 24.63 6.51
CA ILE A 105 30.77 23.96 6.69
C ILE A 105 31.04 22.46 6.87
N GLN A 106 30.45 21.87 7.90
CA GLN A 106 30.61 20.45 8.23
C GLN A 106 29.26 19.79 8.58
N ASN A 107 29.22 18.47 8.50
CA ASN A 107 28.06 17.68 8.93
C ASN A 107 27.89 17.73 10.45
N CYS A 108 26.65 17.64 10.94
CA CYS A 108 26.34 17.65 12.38
C CYS A 108 27.16 16.59 13.15
N GLN A 109 27.94 17.01 14.16
CA GLN A 109 28.79 16.11 14.96
C GLN A 109 28.14 15.63 16.26
N HIS A 110 27.24 16.44 16.84
CA HIS A 110 26.71 16.24 18.21
C HIS A 110 25.25 15.78 18.25
N GLY A 111 24.76 15.19 17.16
CA GLY A 111 23.36 14.78 17.01
C GLY A 111 22.44 15.92 16.53
N TRP A 112 21.14 15.73 16.73
CA TRP A 112 20.09 16.60 16.18
C TRP A 112 19.06 17.01 17.23
N VAL A 113 18.53 18.22 17.06
CA VAL A 113 17.40 18.73 17.84
C VAL A 113 16.20 18.86 16.92
N TYR A 114 15.08 18.27 17.32
CA TYR A 114 13.84 18.19 16.54
C TYR A 114 12.78 19.13 17.11
N ASP A 115 11.97 19.71 16.23
CA ASP A 115 10.76 20.41 16.65
C ASP A 115 9.65 19.39 17.01
N HIS A 116 9.21 19.43 18.27
CA HIS A 116 8.16 18.57 18.81
C HIS A 116 6.76 19.22 18.80
N SER A 117 6.60 20.37 18.13
CA SER A 117 5.32 21.09 18.04
C SER A 117 4.22 20.25 17.37
N GLN A 118 4.54 19.49 16.33
CA GLN A 118 3.60 18.64 15.58
C GLN A 118 3.65 17.17 16.00
N PHE A 119 4.84 16.63 16.26
CA PHE A 119 5.04 15.23 16.59
C PHE A 119 5.84 15.07 17.89
N THR A 120 5.26 14.38 18.87
CA THR A 120 5.98 14.03 20.10
C THR A 120 7.12 13.06 19.83
N SER A 121 6.88 12.04 18.98
CA SER A 121 7.91 11.08 18.60
C SER A 121 7.56 10.41 17.28
N THR A 122 8.54 10.27 16.40
CA THR A 122 8.46 9.56 15.12
C THR A 122 9.60 8.55 15.01
N ILE A 123 9.54 7.66 14.01
CA ILE A 123 10.62 6.74 13.67
C ILE A 123 11.90 7.52 13.35
N SER A 124 11.78 8.67 12.68
CA SER A 124 12.94 9.51 12.39
C SER A 124 13.56 10.11 13.65
N THR A 125 12.78 10.61 14.61
CA THR A 125 13.30 11.24 15.84
C THR A 125 13.80 10.24 16.87
N GLN A 126 13.29 9.00 16.88
CA GLN A 126 13.66 8.00 17.89
C GLN A 126 14.97 7.28 17.59
N TRP A 127 15.34 7.22 16.31
CA TRP A 127 16.51 6.51 15.80
C TRP A 127 17.46 7.41 15.00
N ASP A 128 17.21 8.72 15.01
CA ASP A 128 18.01 9.71 14.31
C ASP A 128 18.24 9.39 12.82
N LEU A 129 17.18 8.96 12.14
CA LEU A 129 17.20 8.59 10.72
C LEU A 129 17.05 9.80 9.80
N VAL A 130 17.92 10.79 9.99
CA VAL A 130 17.97 12.04 9.21
C VAL A 130 19.30 12.17 8.47
N CYS A 131 19.37 13.11 7.53
CA CYS A 131 20.58 13.42 6.76
C CYS A 131 21.19 12.17 6.09
N GLU A 132 22.39 11.73 6.51
CA GLU A 132 23.07 10.53 5.98
C GLU A 132 22.22 9.25 6.10
N GLN A 133 21.39 9.15 7.15
CA GLN A 133 20.54 7.97 7.39
C GLN A 133 19.11 8.12 6.87
N ARG A 134 18.81 9.17 6.09
CA ARG A 134 17.50 9.38 5.45
C ARG A 134 17.07 8.16 4.61
N GLY A 135 18.02 7.47 4.00
CA GLY A 135 17.82 6.22 3.26
C GLY A 135 17.11 5.14 4.07
N LEU A 136 17.47 4.98 5.35
CA LEU A 136 16.87 3.99 6.25
C LEU A 136 15.42 4.35 6.61
N ASN A 137 15.13 5.64 6.79
CA ASN A 137 13.76 6.08 7.04
C ASN A 137 12.85 5.74 5.85
N GLN A 138 13.30 5.98 4.61
CA GLN A 138 12.56 5.59 3.39
C GLN A 138 12.46 4.06 3.23
N ALA A 139 13.52 3.32 3.54
CA ALA A 139 13.54 1.86 3.50
C ALA A 139 12.53 1.23 4.45
N THR A 140 12.14 1.91 5.54
CA THR A 140 11.13 1.41 6.48
C THR A 140 9.79 1.14 5.78
N ALA A 141 9.39 2.00 4.84
CA ALA A 141 8.17 1.78 4.05
C ALA A 141 8.33 0.59 3.08
N THR A 142 9.51 0.45 2.47
CA THR A 142 9.83 -0.69 1.61
C THR A 142 9.77 -2.01 2.39
N PHE A 143 10.36 -2.07 3.58
CA PHE A 143 10.30 -3.25 4.45
C PHE A 143 8.87 -3.60 4.86
N PHE A 144 8.02 -2.60 5.09
CA PHE A 144 6.60 -2.82 5.35
C PHE A 144 5.90 -3.51 4.16
N PHE A 145 6.09 -3.04 2.92
CA PHE A 145 5.49 -3.69 1.74
C PHE A 145 6.05 -5.09 1.47
N ILE A 146 7.35 -5.30 1.67
CA ILE A 146 7.98 -6.62 1.57
C ILE A 146 7.38 -7.56 2.62
N GLY A 147 7.27 -7.10 3.86
CA GLY A 147 6.66 -7.85 4.96
C GLY A 147 5.21 -8.26 4.69
N VAL A 148 4.40 -7.34 4.16
CA VAL A 148 3.02 -7.63 3.72
C VAL A 148 3.00 -8.69 2.61
N THR A 149 3.96 -8.65 1.68
CA THR A 149 4.04 -9.59 0.56
C THR A 149 4.43 -11.00 1.01
N ILE A 150 5.49 -11.11 1.81
CA ILE A 150 5.93 -12.38 2.40
C ILE A 150 4.81 -12.94 3.29
N GLY A 151 4.20 -12.08 4.11
CA GLY A 151 3.06 -12.43 4.94
C GLY A 151 1.90 -12.99 4.10
N ALA A 152 1.52 -12.34 3.01
CA ALA A 152 0.45 -12.81 2.13
C ALA A 152 0.73 -14.21 1.55
N VAL A 153 1.98 -14.49 1.16
CA VAL A 153 2.38 -15.80 0.61
C VAL A 153 2.39 -16.88 1.70
N VAL A 154 3.07 -16.61 2.82
CA VAL A 154 3.22 -17.57 3.93
C VAL A 154 1.86 -17.86 4.57
N PHE A 155 1.11 -16.81 4.91
CA PHE A 155 -0.21 -16.98 5.54
C PHE A 155 -1.28 -17.45 4.55
N GLY A 156 -1.15 -17.14 3.26
CA GLY A 156 -1.98 -17.74 2.21
C GLY A 156 -1.79 -19.25 2.17
N TYR A 157 -0.55 -19.72 2.08
CA TYR A 157 -0.22 -21.14 2.09
C TYR A 157 -0.68 -21.85 3.38
N LEU A 158 -0.48 -21.21 4.53
CA LEU A 158 -0.92 -21.77 5.82
C LEU A 158 -2.44 -21.80 5.95
N SER A 159 -3.16 -20.82 5.38
CA SER A 159 -4.62 -20.79 5.34
C SER A 159 -5.21 -21.90 4.47
N ASP A 160 -4.51 -22.30 3.40
CA ASP A 160 -4.97 -23.39 2.53
C ASP A 160 -4.71 -24.77 3.16
N ARG A 161 -3.69 -24.89 4.03
CA ARG A 161 -3.27 -26.16 4.65
C ARG A 161 -3.94 -26.46 6.00
N PHE A 162 -4.30 -25.43 6.78
CA PHE A 162 -4.95 -25.57 8.09
C PHE A 162 -6.35 -24.96 8.06
N ASP A 163 -7.38 -25.69 8.52
CA ASP A 163 -8.78 -25.24 8.49
C ASP A 163 -8.93 -23.78 9.02
N THR A 164 -9.53 -22.97 8.16
CA THR A 164 -9.55 -21.50 8.00
C THR A 164 -9.99 -20.62 9.17
N LEU A 165 -10.41 -21.19 10.32
CA LEU A 165 -11.04 -20.42 11.39
C LEU A 165 -10.03 -19.69 12.30
N ILE A 166 -8.84 -20.27 12.51
CA ILE A 166 -7.77 -19.71 13.36
C ILE A 166 -7.02 -18.55 12.65
N TRP A 167 -6.93 -18.57 11.32
CA TRP A 167 -6.24 -17.53 10.53
C TRP A 167 -7.04 -16.25 10.31
N ARG A 168 -8.39 -16.35 10.26
CA ARG A 168 -9.29 -15.18 10.12
C ARG A 168 -9.17 -14.19 11.29
N LEU A 169 -8.64 -14.62 12.43
CA LEU A 169 -8.30 -13.78 13.58
C LEU A 169 -6.87 -13.23 13.56
N PHE A 170 -5.94 -13.89 12.87
CA PHE A 170 -4.56 -13.42 12.75
C PHE A 170 -4.44 -12.17 11.86
N LEU A 171 -5.38 -11.97 10.92
CA LEU A 171 -5.52 -10.74 10.14
C LEU A 171 -5.97 -9.52 10.97
N GLN A 172 -6.52 -9.72 12.18
CA GLN A 172 -6.69 -8.64 13.17
C GLN A 172 -5.44 -8.46 14.06
N GLY A 173 -4.47 -9.38 13.99
CA GLY A 173 -3.31 -9.47 14.88
C GLY A 173 -2.04 -8.76 14.39
N PHE A 174 -1.98 -8.33 13.12
CA PHE A 174 -0.91 -7.43 12.65
C PHE A 174 -1.23 -5.96 12.98
N SER A 175 -1.57 -5.72 14.24
CA SER A 175 -1.03 -4.55 14.92
C SER A 175 0.44 -4.89 15.18
N PHE A 176 1.29 -4.69 14.15
CA PHE A 176 2.69 -4.36 14.40
C PHE A 176 2.61 -3.06 15.20
N ASN A 177 2.55 -3.20 16.52
CA ASN A 177 2.62 -2.08 17.40
C ASN A 177 4.07 -1.61 17.24
N ASP A 178 4.24 -0.51 16.50
CA ASP A 178 5.55 -0.06 16.02
C ASP A 178 6.55 -0.03 17.18
N LYS A 179 6.11 0.42 18.35
CA LYS A 179 6.87 0.42 19.63
C LYS A 179 7.54 -0.92 20.01
N ALA A 180 6.95 -2.07 19.68
CA ALA A 180 7.55 -3.37 20.00
C ALA A 180 8.65 -3.77 19.01
N PHE A 181 8.48 -3.44 17.72
CA PHE A 181 9.52 -3.60 16.69
C PHE A 181 10.64 -2.57 16.89
N THR A 182 10.26 -1.35 17.29
CA THR A 182 11.15 -0.27 17.71
C THR A 182 12.05 -0.66 18.86
N ASN A 183 11.46 -1.18 19.93
CA ASN A 183 12.20 -1.67 21.08
C ASN A 183 13.02 -2.93 20.77
N LEU A 184 12.60 -3.75 19.81
CA LEU A 184 13.37 -4.92 19.34
C LEU A 184 14.63 -4.50 18.58
N LEU A 185 14.53 -3.48 17.71
CA LEU A 185 15.67 -2.92 16.97
C LEU A 185 16.63 -2.18 17.90
N LYS A 186 16.12 -1.54 18.96
CA LYS A 186 16.94 -0.84 19.96
C LYS A 186 17.75 -1.78 20.86
N SER A 187 17.36 -3.07 20.95
CA SER A 187 17.94 -4.01 21.91
C SER A 187 19.10 -4.86 21.38
N HIS A 188 19.25 -5.09 20.06
CA HIS A 188 20.25 -6.06 19.58
C HIS A 188 20.89 -5.63 18.25
N ARG A 189 22.04 -4.95 18.36
CA ARG A 189 22.88 -4.48 17.25
C ARG A 189 23.76 -5.58 16.62
N GLU A 190 23.84 -6.79 17.17
CA GLU A 190 24.96 -7.70 16.83
C GLU A 190 24.65 -9.16 16.45
N ASP A 191 23.41 -9.67 16.41
CA ASP A 191 23.25 -11.12 16.09
C ASP A 191 21.92 -11.54 15.42
N PRO A 192 21.88 -11.85 14.10
CA PRO A 192 20.65 -12.16 13.37
C PRO A 192 19.97 -13.48 13.78
N LEU A 193 20.70 -14.44 14.37
CA LEU A 193 20.11 -15.71 14.85
C LEU A 193 19.29 -15.53 16.15
N SER A 194 19.60 -14.50 16.93
CA SER A 194 18.92 -14.19 18.19
C SER A 194 17.55 -13.51 17.96
N LEU A 195 17.43 -12.73 16.88
CA LEU A 195 16.18 -12.12 16.40
C LEU A 195 15.12 -13.18 16.13
N ALA A 196 15.50 -14.30 15.49
CA ALA A 196 14.61 -15.42 15.22
C ALA A 196 14.10 -16.10 16.52
N ARG A 197 14.95 -16.20 17.56
CA ARG A 197 14.54 -16.71 18.88
C ARG A 197 13.63 -15.72 19.64
N ALA A 198 13.91 -14.42 19.58
CA ALA A 198 13.07 -13.40 20.21
C ALA A 198 11.68 -13.30 19.55
N MET A 199 11.62 -13.41 18.22
CA MET A 199 10.36 -13.53 17.47
C MET A 199 9.59 -14.80 17.86
N TYR A 200 10.29 -15.93 18.04
CA TYR A 200 9.69 -17.19 18.50
C TYR A 200 9.16 -17.12 19.94
N VAL A 201 9.89 -16.48 20.85
CA VAL A 201 9.47 -16.31 22.25
C VAL A 201 8.31 -15.33 22.36
N GLY A 202 8.32 -14.21 21.64
CA GLY A 202 7.21 -13.25 21.56
C GLY A 202 5.95 -13.87 20.94
N TRP A 203 6.12 -14.74 19.94
CA TRP A 203 5.03 -15.56 19.40
C TRP A 203 4.47 -16.53 20.45
N LYS A 204 5.34 -17.16 21.26
CA LYS A 204 4.96 -18.13 22.31
C LYS A 204 4.24 -17.49 23.50
N THR A 205 4.66 -16.32 23.97
CA THR A 205 3.98 -15.59 25.07
C THR A 205 2.64 -14.99 24.64
N ARG A 206 2.50 -14.56 23.37
CA ARG A 206 1.22 -14.06 22.83
C ARG A 206 0.25 -15.19 22.46
N SER A 207 0.78 -16.37 22.07
CA SER A 207 0.01 -17.62 21.90
C SER A 207 -0.58 -18.15 23.22
N ALA A 208 0.05 -17.84 24.37
CA ALA A 208 -0.45 -18.23 25.68
C ALA A 208 -1.73 -17.46 26.08
N ASN A 209 -1.94 -16.24 25.57
CA ASN A 209 -3.17 -15.47 25.79
C ASN A 209 -4.23 -15.78 24.72
N ARG A 210 -4.58 -17.07 24.62
CA ARG A 210 -5.47 -17.66 23.61
C ARG A 210 -6.94 -17.19 23.71
N ASN A 211 -7.32 -16.46 24.77
CA ASN A 211 -8.73 -16.15 25.05
C ASN A 211 -9.15 -14.73 24.64
N ALA A 212 -8.22 -13.78 24.47
CA ALA A 212 -8.55 -12.39 24.16
C ALA A 212 -8.69 -12.10 22.64
N VAL A 213 -7.97 -12.85 21.80
CA VAL A 213 -8.01 -12.68 20.33
C VAL A 213 -9.10 -13.55 19.69
N PHE A 214 -9.53 -14.63 20.34
CA PHE A 214 -10.59 -15.50 19.85
C PHE A 214 -11.96 -15.01 20.30
N SER A 215 -12.45 -13.94 19.67
CA SER A 215 -13.87 -13.58 19.79
C SER A 215 -14.74 -14.78 19.36
N PRO A 216 -15.71 -15.24 20.17
CA PRO A 216 -16.68 -16.26 19.78
C PRO A 216 -17.47 -15.92 18.50
N ARG A 217 -17.43 -14.66 18.05
CA ARG A 217 -18.12 -14.16 16.85
C ARG A 217 -17.51 -14.64 15.54
N THR A 218 -16.24 -15.07 15.48
CA THR A 218 -15.62 -15.50 14.20
C THR A 218 -15.98 -16.92 13.79
N ARG A 219 -16.45 -17.77 14.72
CA ARG A 219 -17.03 -19.11 14.42
C ARG A 219 -18.31 -19.06 13.58
N TRP A 220 -18.84 -17.85 13.36
CA TRP A 220 -20.08 -17.64 12.64
C TRP A 220 -19.91 -17.60 11.12
N VAL A 221 -18.76 -17.14 10.60
CA VAL A 221 -18.52 -17.01 9.16
C VAL A 221 -18.21 -18.39 8.56
N PRO A 222 -19.10 -18.94 7.73
CA PRO A 222 -18.89 -20.27 7.15
C PRO A 222 -17.85 -20.24 6.05
N GLU A 223 -17.32 -21.43 5.74
CA GLU A 223 -16.42 -21.61 4.61
C GLU A 223 -17.18 -21.55 3.28
N SER A 224 -16.50 -21.20 2.18
CA SER A 224 -17.15 -21.12 0.88
C SER A 224 -17.78 -22.46 0.49
N ALA A 225 -19.10 -22.47 0.29
CA ALA A 225 -19.82 -23.69 -0.12
C ALA A 225 -19.26 -24.25 -1.43
N ARG A 226 -18.84 -23.37 -2.35
CA ARG A 226 -18.20 -23.75 -3.62
C ARG A 226 -16.86 -24.47 -3.42
N TRP A 227 -16.03 -23.99 -2.49
CA TRP A 227 -14.75 -24.63 -2.14
C TRP A 227 -14.96 -25.98 -1.45
N LEU A 228 -15.94 -26.05 -0.53
CA LEU A 228 -16.28 -27.31 0.16
C LEU A 228 -16.79 -28.39 -0.79
N ILE A 229 -17.62 -28.01 -1.77
CA ILE A 229 -18.07 -28.92 -2.85
C ILE A 229 -16.86 -29.38 -3.67
N ALA A 230 -16.01 -28.43 -4.08
CA ALA A 230 -14.83 -28.72 -4.90
C ALA A 230 -13.80 -29.65 -4.21
N ASN A 231 -13.74 -29.64 -2.88
CA ASN A 231 -12.85 -30.50 -2.08
C ASN A 231 -13.54 -31.76 -1.55
N GLY A 232 -14.73 -32.10 -2.05
CA GLY A 232 -15.45 -33.30 -1.65
C GLY A 232 -16.02 -33.26 -0.22
N LYS A 233 -15.93 -32.12 0.49
CA LYS A 233 -16.51 -31.89 1.83
C LYS A 233 -18.03 -31.61 1.75
N VAL A 234 -18.77 -32.48 1.05
CA VAL A 234 -20.20 -32.32 0.69
C VAL A 234 -21.11 -32.14 1.90
N LYS A 235 -20.88 -32.90 2.98
CA LYS A 235 -21.70 -32.80 4.22
C LYS A 235 -21.63 -31.41 4.87
N GLN A 236 -20.43 -30.80 4.87
CA GLN A 236 -20.23 -29.46 5.42
C GLN A 236 -20.85 -28.40 4.52
N ALA A 237 -20.67 -28.53 3.19
CA ALA A 237 -21.30 -27.64 2.22
C ALA A 237 -22.82 -27.63 2.36
N HIS A 238 -23.44 -28.81 2.43
CA HIS A 238 -24.88 -28.97 2.60
C HIS A 238 -25.39 -28.30 3.89
N LYS A 239 -24.69 -28.49 5.03
CA LYS A 239 -25.02 -27.82 6.30
C LYS A 239 -25.00 -26.29 6.19
N HIS A 240 -24.02 -25.73 5.47
CA HIS A 240 -23.92 -24.28 5.28
C HIS A 240 -24.99 -23.72 4.34
N LEU A 241 -25.29 -24.43 3.26
CA LEU A 241 -26.36 -24.05 2.32
C LEU A 241 -27.74 -24.07 3.01
N LEU A 242 -28.03 -25.08 3.83
CA LEU A 242 -29.26 -25.12 4.64
C LEU A 242 -29.35 -23.96 5.65
N ARG A 243 -28.23 -23.56 6.24
CA ARG A 243 -28.18 -22.41 7.15
C ARG A 243 -28.43 -21.11 6.40
N CYS A 244 -27.86 -20.96 5.21
CA CYS A 244 -28.09 -19.83 4.30
C CYS A 244 -29.57 -19.73 3.93
N ALA A 245 -30.18 -20.83 3.47
CA ALA A 245 -31.59 -20.91 3.11
C ALA A 245 -32.51 -20.50 4.27
N ARG A 246 -32.26 -21.03 5.48
CA ARG A 246 -33.02 -20.65 6.68
C ARG A 246 -32.92 -19.17 7.00
N MET A 247 -31.73 -18.57 6.88
CA MET A 247 -31.51 -17.15 7.16
C MET A 247 -32.11 -16.22 6.09
N ASN A 248 -32.24 -16.71 4.86
CA ASN A 248 -32.91 -16.02 3.77
C ASN A 248 -34.44 -16.24 3.78
N GLY A 249 -34.97 -17.01 4.73
CA GLY A 249 -36.41 -17.23 4.90
C GLY A 249 -37.00 -18.37 4.07
N MET A 250 -36.16 -19.16 3.39
CA MET A 250 -36.60 -20.32 2.61
C MET A 250 -36.83 -21.52 3.55
N LYS A 251 -38.10 -21.89 3.78
CA LYS A 251 -38.49 -22.98 4.68
C LYS A 251 -38.58 -24.36 4.00
N ASP A 252 -38.82 -24.40 2.70
CA ASP A 252 -39.05 -25.63 1.93
C ASP A 252 -37.82 -26.09 1.12
N PHE A 253 -36.65 -25.53 1.37
CA PHE A 253 -35.43 -25.88 0.64
C PHE A 253 -34.86 -27.23 1.13
N ALA A 254 -35.23 -28.31 0.44
CA ALA A 254 -34.73 -29.66 0.68
C ALA A 254 -33.73 -30.05 -0.44
N LEU A 255 -32.44 -29.87 -0.17
CA LEU A 255 -31.38 -30.23 -1.10
C LEU A 255 -30.86 -31.65 -0.82
N SER A 256 -31.02 -32.61 -1.74
CA SER A 256 -30.40 -33.94 -1.55
C SER A 256 -28.86 -33.84 -1.61
N PRO A 257 -28.12 -34.51 -0.71
CA PRO A 257 -26.65 -34.61 -0.78
C PRO A 257 -26.14 -35.18 -2.12
N GLU A 258 -26.97 -35.93 -2.85
CA GLU A 258 -26.63 -36.52 -4.15
C GLU A 258 -26.61 -35.48 -5.28
N ALA A 259 -27.52 -34.51 -5.25
CA ALA A 259 -27.52 -33.38 -6.20
C ALA A 259 -26.24 -32.54 -6.07
N LEU A 260 -25.69 -32.42 -4.85
CA LEU A 260 -24.39 -31.77 -4.62
C LEU A 260 -23.22 -32.56 -5.21
N ARG A 261 -23.27 -33.90 -5.18
CA ARG A 261 -22.21 -34.77 -5.71
C ARG A 261 -22.13 -34.70 -7.24
N MET A 262 -23.26 -34.50 -7.91
CA MET A 262 -23.30 -34.27 -9.37
C MET A 262 -22.69 -32.93 -9.79
N ILE A 263 -22.57 -31.95 -8.88
CA ILE A 263 -21.85 -30.68 -9.14
C ILE A 263 -20.33 -30.90 -9.03
N THR A 264 -19.87 -31.91 -8.29
CA THR A 264 -18.44 -32.23 -8.11
C THR A 264 -17.81 -32.82 -9.38
N THR A 265 -18.61 -33.45 -10.26
CA THR A 265 -18.12 -34.17 -11.45
C THR A 265 -17.72 -33.29 -12.64
N ASP A 266 -17.96 -31.98 -12.59
CA ASP A 266 -17.56 -31.04 -13.65
C ASP A 266 -16.08 -30.64 -13.60
N LYS A 267 -15.33 -31.06 -12.58
CA LYS A 267 -13.86 -30.94 -12.59
C LYS A 267 -13.25 -32.18 -13.21
N LYS A 268 -12.52 -32.02 -14.33
CA LYS A 268 -11.50 -32.98 -14.73
C LYS A 268 -10.55 -33.22 -13.54
N PRO A 269 -10.41 -34.45 -13.04
CA PRO A 269 -9.53 -34.73 -11.90
C PRO A 269 -8.07 -34.58 -12.36
N GLY A 270 -7.33 -33.60 -11.81
CA GLY A 270 -5.86 -33.62 -11.87
C GLY A 270 -5.10 -32.36 -12.32
N GLU A 271 -5.74 -31.31 -12.85
CA GLU A 271 -4.98 -30.11 -13.25
C GLU A 271 -4.84 -29.12 -12.08
N SER A 272 -3.81 -29.28 -11.25
CA SER A 272 -3.40 -28.22 -10.34
C SER A 272 -2.67 -27.15 -11.15
N TYR A 273 -3.37 -26.07 -11.47
CA TYR A 273 -2.76 -24.93 -12.14
C TYR A 273 -1.89 -24.13 -11.16
N SER A 274 -0.62 -23.96 -11.53
CA SER A 274 0.36 -23.15 -10.79
C SER A 274 0.48 -21.74 -11.40
N TYR A 275 1.25 -20.86 -10.78
CA TYR A 275 1.60 -19.54 -11.32
C TYR A 275 2.36 -19.65 -12.66
N ILE A 276 3.15 -20.72 -12.85
CA ILE A 276 3.88 -20.98 -14.11
C ILE A 276 2.90 -21.14 -15.28
N SER A 277 1.68 -21.63 -15.02
CA SER A 277 0.64 -21.78 -16.04
C SER A 277 0.21 -20.45 -16.67
N LEU A 278 0.44 -19.31 -16.01
CA LEU A 278 0.17 -17.97 -16.55
C LEU A 278 1.08 -17.60 -17.72
N PHE A 279 2.28 -18.18 -17.80
CA PHE A 279 3.28 -17.85 -18.81
C PHE A 279 3.43 -18.92 -19.90
N ARG A 280 2.61 -19.98 -19.83
CA ARG A 280 2.71 -21.16 -20.69
C ARG A 280 2.32 -20.84 -22.13
N THR A 281 1.18 -20.20 -22.33
CA THR A 281 0.64 -19.88 -23.66
C THR A 281 1.00 -18.46 -24.10
N PRO A 282 1.15 -18.20 -25.41
CA PRO A 282 1.67 -16.91 -25.90
C PRO A 282 0.73 -15.74 -25.58
N VAL A 283 -0.59 -15.93 -25.73
CA VAL A 283 -1.59 -14.89 -25.43
C VAL A 283 -1.64 -14.60 -23.93
N LEU A 284 -1.70 -15.64 -23.09
CA LEU A 284 -1.74 -15.47 -21.63
C LEU A 284 -0.43 -14.89 -21.08
N ARG A 285 0.71 -15.22 -21.70
CA ARG A 285 2.01 -14.61 -21.41
C ARG A 285 1.99 -13.11 -21.73
N LYS A 286 1.47 -12.71 -22.89
CA LYS A 286 1.32 -11.29 -23.26
C LYS A 286 0.43 -10.56 -22.25
N ILE A 287 -0.72 -11.14 -21.90
CA ILE A 287 -1.63 -10.57 -20.89
C ILE A 287 -0.93 -10.45 -19.54
N SER A 288 -0.20 -11.48 -19.10
CA SER A 288 0.49 -11.49 -17.81
C SER A 288 1.68 -10.52 -17.76
N LEU A 289 2.45 -10.39 -18.84
CA LEU A 289 3.53 -9.41 -18.90
C LEU A 289 2.98 -7.97 -18.92
N CYS A 290 1.92 -7.72 -19.69
CA CYS A 290 1.28 -6.40 -19.75
C CYS A 290 0.53 -6.07 -18.44
N SER A 291 -0.10 -7.04 -17.79
CA SER A 291 -0.68 -6.87 -16.45
C SER A 291 0.40 -6.78 -15.36
N GLY A 292 1.64 -7.17 -15.63
CA GLY A 292 2.79 -6.86 -14.80
C GLY A 292 3.03 -5.34 -14.69
N ALA A 293 2.69 -4.56 -15.73
CA ALA A 293 2.78 -3.10 -15.73
C ALA A 293 1.82 -2.41 -14.73
N VAL A 294 0.94 -3.19 -14.08
CA VAL A 294 0.14 -2.76 -12.91
C VAL A 294 1.02 -2.33 -11.73
N PHE A 295 2.29 -2.76 -11.71
CA PHE A 295 3.32 -2.17 -10.85
C PHE A 295 3.27 -0.63 -10.83
N GLY A 296 3.14 0.00 -12.01
CA GLY A 296 3.14 1.47 -12.15
C GLY A 296 1.93 2.16 -11.49
N VAL A 297 0.80 1.44 -11.39
CA VAL A 297 -0.41 1.94 -10.73
C VAL A 297 -0.19 2.07 -9.22
N ALA A 298 0.31 1.01 -8.60
CA ALA A 298 0.61 1.01 -7.17
C ALA A 298 1.79 1.93 -6.84
N PHE A 299 2.83 1.92 -7.68
CA PHE A 299 4.00 2.78 -7.55
C PHE A 299 3.61 4.27 -7.52
N SER A 300 2.78 4.71 -8.48
CA SER A 300 2.32 6.10 -8.56
C SER A 300 1.36 6.44 -7.41
N TYR A 301 0.43 5.54 -7.08
CA TYR A 301 -0.54 5.75 -6.00
C TYR A 301 0.14 5.95 -4.65
N TYR A 302 1.07 5.05 -4.29
CA TYR A 302 1.78 5.14 -3.00
C TYR A 302 2.81 6.26 -3.00
N GLY A 303 3.49 6.54 -4.11
CA GLY A 303 4.37 7.69 -4.24
C GLY A 303 3.64 9.01 -3.97
N MET A 304 2.47 9.21 -4.58
CA MET A 304 1.65 10.40 -4.30
C MET A 304 1.12 10.43 -2.87
N SER A 305 0.71 9.28 -2.32
CA SER A 305 0.17 9.19 -0.96
C SER A 305 1.23 9.43 0.13
N MET A 306 2.50 9.15 -0.15
CA MET A 306 3.61 9.38 0.79
C MET A 306 4.20 10.79 0.66
N LYS A 307 4.10 11.40 -0.52
CA LYS A 307 4.48 12.80 -0.72
C LYS A 307 3.39 13.74 -0.19
N LEU A 308 3.40 13.99 1.12
CA LEU A 308 2.40 14.87 1.76
C LEU A 308 2.87 16.31 1.97
N THR A 309 4.12 16.62 1.62
CA THR A 309 4.73 17.94 1.76
C THR A 309 5.00 18.57 0.38
N GLY A 310 5.10 19.91 0.33
CA GLY A 310 5.44 20.64 -0.90
C GLY A 310 4.28 21.15 -1.75
N PHE A 311 3.04 21.06 -1.24
CA PHE A 311 1.83 21.66 -1.84
C PHE A 311 1.36 22.93 -1.10
N GLY A 312 2.04 23.31 -0.01
CA GLY A 312 1.69 24.42 0.88
C GLY A 312 0.42 24.21 1.71
N LEU A 313 0.01 22.95 1.84
CA LEU A 313 -0.97 22.49 2.83
C LEU A 313 -0.24 21.84 4.00
N ASN A 314 -0.87 21.80 5.18
CA ASN A 314 -0.41 20.97 6.29
C ASN A 314 -0.50 19.48 5.90
N MET A 315 0.39 18.63 6.42
CA MET A 315 0.40 17.19 6.17
C MET A 315 -0.95 16.51 6.47
N TYR A 316 -1.61 16.86 7.58
CA TYR A 316 -2.93 16.31 7.94
C TYR A 316 -4.02 16.73 6.96
N LEU A 317 -4.00 18.00 6.55
CA LEU A 317 -4.97 18.52 5.59
C LEU A 317 -4.75 17.93 4.19
N SER A 318 -3.49 17.77 3.78
CA SER A 318 -3.12 17.10 2.52
C SER A 318 -3.67 15.68 2.48
N GLN A 319 -3.46 14.92 3.56
CA GLN A 319 -3.96 13.55 3.67
C GLN A 319 -5.50 13.50 3.64
N PHE A 320 -6.16 14.43 4.33
CA PHE A 320 -7.63 14.51 4.36
C PHE A 320 -8.21 14.79 2.97
N VAL A 321 -7.67 15.77 2.26
CA VAL A 321 -8.14 16.14 0.91
C VAL A 321 -7.83 15.02 -0.09
N PHE A 322 -6.66 14.39 0.01
CA PHE A 322 -6.31 13.20 -0.77
C PHE A 322 -7.25 12.02 -0.49
N GLY A 323 -7.77 11.88 0.73
CA GLY A 323 -8.78 10.87 1.04
C GLY A 323 -10.16 11.21 0.47
N ILE A 324 -10.61 12.47 0.57
CA ILE A 324 -11.93 12.88 0.07
C ILE A 324 -12.03 12.77 -1.43
N ILE A 325 -10.99 13.16 -2.19
CA ILE A 325 -11.02 13.14 -3.66
C ILE A 325 -11.16 11.72 -4.23
N GLU A 326 -10.79 10.69 -3.48
CA GLU A 326 -10.95 9.30 -3.90
C GLU A 326 -12.42 8.89 -4.06
N ILE A 327 -13.34 9.46 -3.26
CA ILE A 327 -14.77 9.13 -3.31
C ILE A 327 -15.40 9.53 -4.65
N PRO A 328 -15.36 10.81 -5.09
CA PRO A 328 -15.90 11.19 -6.39
C PRO A 328 -15.12 10.54 -7.54
N ALA A 329 -13.81 10.33 -7.41
CA ALA A 329 -13.03 9.63 -8.43
C ALA A 329 -13.53 8.20 -8.67
N LYS A 330 -13.84 7.44 -7.61
CA LYS A 330 -14.43 6.10 -7.70
C LYS A 330 -15.82 6.13 -8.35
N MET A 331 -16.66 7.12 -8.03
CA MET A 331 -17.99 7.25 -8.64
C MET A 331 -17.90 7.57 -10.14
N ILE A 332 -17.00 8.45 -10.53
CA ILE A 332 -16.75 8.80 -11.93
C ILE A 332 -16.22 7.59 -12.69
N VAL A 333 -15.22 6.88 -12.13
CA VAL A 333 -14.62 5.73 -12.82
C VAL A 333 -15.61 4.58 -13.01
N TYR A 334 -16.53 4.37 -12.06
CA TYR A 334 -17.61 3.40 -12.21
C TYR A 334 -18.47 3.67 -13.46
N VAL A 335 -18.79 4.94 -13.75
CA VAL A 335 -19.53 5.32 -14.95
C VAL A 335 -18.64 5.19 -16.20
N LEU A 336 -17.39 5.63 -16.13
CA LEU A 336 -16.46 5.60 -17.27
C LEU A 336 -16.16 4.18 -17.75
N VAL A 337 -15.90 3.24 -16.84
CA VAL A 337 -15.57 1.85 -17.18
C VAL A 337 -16.72 1.14 -17.89
N ASN A 338 -17.97 1.53 -17.58
CA ASN A 338 -19.17 1.00 -18.24
C ASN A 338 -19.45 1.65 -19.61
N ARG A 339 -19.00 2.90 -19.84
CA ARG A 339 -19.25 3.66 -21.08
C ARG A 339 -18.12 3.51 -22.10
N ILE A 340 -16.88 3.70 -21.66
CA ILE A 340 -15.68 3.81 -22.51
C ILE A 340 -14.94 2.47 -22.59
N GLY A 341 -15.11 1.60 -21.59
CA GLY A 341 -14.44 0.31 -21.49
C GLY A 341 -13.26 0.33 -20.52
N ARG A 342 -12.79 -0.86 -20.14
CA ARG A 342 -11.80 -1.04 -19.07
C ARG A 342 -10.42 -0.62 -19.54
N ARG A 343 -10.05 -0.97 -20.78
CA ARG A 343 -8.73 -0.68 -21.35
C ARG A 343 -8.47 0.82 -21.42
N GLN A 344 -9.41 1.56 -21.99
CA GLN A 344 -9.30 3.01 -22.15
C GLN A 344 -9.32 3.72 -20.80
N SER A 345 -10.22 3.33 -19.88
CA SER A 345 -10.24 3.90 -18.53
C SER A 345 -8.92 3.67 -17.78
N GLN A 346 -8.33 2.47 -17.88
CA GLN A 346 -7.05 2.16 -17.24
C GLN A 346 -5.88 2.96 -17.83
N ALA A 347 -5.77 3.00 -19.16
CA ALA A 347 -4.66 3.66 -19.83
C ALA A 347 -4.68 5.18 -19.59
N TRP A 348 -5.83 5.84 -19.82
CA TRP A 348 -5.94 7.28 -19.70
C TRP A 348 -5.87 7.77 -18.25
N SER A 349 -6.47 7.06 -17.29
CA SER A 349 -6.36 7.46 -15.89
C SER A 349 -4.90 7.51 -15.43
N LEU A 350 -4.09 6.52 -15.80
CA LEU A 350 -2.68 6.47 -15.41
C LEU A 350 -1.81 7.47 -16.18
N ILE A 351 -2.03 7.64 -17.49
CA ILE A 351 -1.32 8.66 -18.30
C ILE A 351 -1.63 10.06 -17.77
N LEU A 352 -2.90 10.38 -17.51
CA LEU A 352 -3.31 11.68 -16.98
C LEU A 352 -2.73 11.90 -15.57
N THR A 353 -2.64 10.87 -14.72
CA THR A 353 -1.90 10.96 -13.45
C THR A 353 -0.45 11.36 -13.67
N GLY A 354 0.26 10.70 -14.59
CA GLY A 354 1.64 11.04 -14.94
C GLY A 354 1.77 12.49 -15.44
N LEU A 355 0.86 12.94 -16.30
CA LEU A 355 0.81 14.32 -16.78
C LEU A 355 0.56 15.33 -15.66
N CYS A 356 -0.32 15.03 -14.68
CA CYS A 356 -0.52 15.89 -13.50
C CYS A 356 0.74 15.97 -12.62
N ILE A 357 1.48 14.86 -12.48
CA ILE A 357 2.77 14.87 -11.77
C ILE A 357 3.78 15.73 -12.53
N GLY A 358 3.90 15.55 -13.85
CA GLY A 358 4.78 16.35 -14.71
C GLY A 358 4.44 17.84 -14.70
N ALA A 359 3.15 18.18 -14.74
CA ALA A 359 2.70 19.58 -14.66
C ALA A 359 3.13 20.24 -13.35
N ASN A 360 3.10 19.53 -12.22
CA ASN A 360 3.55 20.04 -10.92
C ASN A 360 5.06 20.36 -10.87
N ILE A 361 5.87 19.78 -11.77
CA ILE A 361 7.31 20.10 -11.89
C ILE A 361 7.49 21.49 -12.49
N ILE A 362 6.67 21.84 -13.48
CA ILE A 362 6.77 23.08 -14.24
C ILE A 362 6.19 24.27 -13.45
N ILE A 363 5.18 24.03 -12.61
CA ILE A 363 4.51 25.10 -11.85
C ILE A 363 5.45 25.61 -10.73
N PRO A 364 5.82 26.91 -10.73
CA PRO A 364 6.74 27.45 -9.74
C PRO A 364 6.12 27.44 -8.33
N LYS A 365 7.00 27.40 -7.31
CA LYS A 365 6.61 27.29 -5.90
C LYS A 365 5.72 28.44 -5.39
N SER A 366 5.71 29.58 -6.09
CA SER A 366 4.86 30.75 -5.76
C SER A 366 3.36 30.47 -5.94
N PHE A 367 2.97 29.62 -6.90
CA PHE A 367 1.56 29.29 -7.17
C PHE A 367 1.11 28.04 -6.41
N THR A 368 1.17 28.12 -5.09
CA THR A 368 0.82 27.04 -4.15
C THR A 368 -0.57 26.44 -4.38
N SER A 369 -1.58 27.27 -4.59
CA SER A 369 -2.97 26.82 -4.80
C SER A 369 -3.11 26.01 -6.08
N LEU A 370 -2.45 26.42 -7.17
CA LEU A 370 -2.48 25.70 -8.43
C LEU A 370 -1.79 24.33 -8.31
N ARG A 371 -0.63 24.27 -7.64
CA ARG A 371 0.09 23.02 -7.36
C ARG A 371 -0.78 22.05 -6.56
N SER A 372 -1.46 22.55 -5.53
CA SER A 372 -2.40 21.75 -4.72
C SER A 372 -3.52 21.17 -5.57
N VAL A 373 -4.21 21.99 -6.38
CA VAL A 373 -5.32 21.54 -7.23
C VAL A 373 -4.85 20.44 -8.19
N VAL A 374 -3.74 20.65 -8.90
CA VAL A 374 -3.21 19.67 -9.86
C VAL A 374 -2.80 18.37 -9.15
N ALA A 375 -2.18 18.45 -7.97
CA ALA A 375 -1.82 17.28 -7.18
C ALA A 375 -3.05 16.48 -6.71
N ILE A 376 -4.09 17.17 -6.23
CA ILE A 376 -5.35 16.55 -5.78
C ILE A 376 -6.05 15.87 -6.96
N THR A 377 -6.13 16.52 -8.12
CA THR A 377 -6.69 15.92 -9.34
C THR A 377 -5.89 14.69 -9.76
N GLY A 378 -4.56 14.77 -9.77
CA GLY A 378 -3.68 13.64 -10.08
C GLY A 378 -3.88 12.46 -9.13
N LYS A 379 -4.08 12.73 -7.83
CA LYS A 379 -4.37 11.71 -6.80
C LYS A 379 -5.70 11.01 -7.06
N GLY A 380 -6.75 11.76 -7.42
CA GLY A 380 -8.04 11.20 -7.80
C GLY A 380 -7.94 10.29 -9.04
N LEU A 381 -7.21 10.73 -10.07
CA LEU A 381 -6.95 9.93 -11.26
C LEU A 381 -6.14 8.66 -10.96
N SER A 382 -5.17 8.76 -10.04
CA SER A 382 -4.37 7.60 -9.63
C SER A 382 -5.23 6.56 -8.92
N GLU A 383 -6.21 6.99 -8.12
CA GLU A 383 -7.17 6.09 -7.48
C GLU A 383 -8.14 5.48 -8.50
N ALA A 384 -8.57 6.25 -9.50
CA ALA A 384 -9.38 5.72 -10.59
C ALA A 384 -8.64 4.60 -11.34
N ALA A 385 -7.34 4.77 -11.59
CA ALA A 385 -6.48 3.72 -12.16
C ALA A 385 -6.35 2.51 -11.21
N PHE A 386 -6.19 2.75 -9.91
CA PHE A 386 -6.08 1.69 -8.90
C PHE A 386 -7.39 0.88 -8.77
N THR A 387 -8.55 1.52 -8.86
CA THR A 387 -9.85 0.83 -8.83
C THR A 387 -10.09 0.04 -10.12
N THR A 388 -9.81 0.64 -11.28
CA THR A 388 -10.04 0.00 -12.58
C THR A 388 -9.18 -1.25 -12.77
N VAL A 389 -7.93 -1.23 -12.29
CA VAL A 389 -7.02 -2.35 -12.47
C VAL A 389 -7.44 -3.61 -11.71
N PHE A 390 -8.03 -3.48 -10.52
CA PHE A 390 -8.55 -4.63 -9.78
C PHE A 390 -9.71 -5.31 -10.52
N LEU A 391 -10.61 -4.51 -11.08
CA LEU A 391 -11.69 -5.05 -11.91
C LEU A 391 -11.13 -5.69 -13.18
N TYR A 392 -10.27 -4.97 -13.90
CA TYR A 392 -9.75 -5.38 -15.19
C TYR A 392 -8.94 -6.67 -15.11
N THR A 393 -8.08 -6.81 -14.08
CA THR A 393 -7.33 -8.05 -13.85
C THR A 393 -8.23 -9.25 -13.56
N SER A 394 -9.37 -9.06 -12.89
CA SER A 394 -10.33 -10.13 -12.65
C SER A 394 -11.08 -10.59 -13.91
N GLU A 395 -11.25 -9.69 -14.88
CA GLU A 395 -11.93 -9.97 -16.17
C GLU A 395 -10.96 -10.56 -17.20
N LEU A 396 -9.67 -10.18 -17.17
CA LEU A 396 -8.65 -10.65 -18.11
C LEU A 396 -8.29 -12.13 -17.97
N TYR A 397 -8.26 -12.64 -16.74
CA TYR A 397 -7.84 -14.02 -16.47
C TYR A 397 -9.02 -15.01 -16.51
N PRO A 398 -8.81 -16.22 -17.08
CA PRO A 398 -9.86 -17.22 -17.19
C PRO A 398 -10.22 -17.75 -15.80
N THR A 399 -11.45 -18.21 -15.62
CA THR A 399 -11.98 -18.62 -14.31
C THR A 399 -11.11 -19.66 -13.59
N VAL A 400 -10.46 -20.57 -14.34
CA VAL A 400 -9.52 -21.57 -13.80
C VAL A 400 -8.20 -20.98 -13.26
N LEU A 401 -7.74 -19.84 -13.79
CA LEU A 401 -6.46 -19.20 -13.42
C LEU A 401 -6.65 -17.84 -12.73
N ARG A 402 -7.89 -17.34 -12.59
CA ARG A 402 -8.20 -16.00 -12.08
C ARG A 402 -7.55 -15.72 -10.73
N GLN A 403 -7.63 -16.66 -9.80
CA GLN A 403 -7.01 -16.50 -8.48
C GLN A 403 -5.48 -16.36 -8.57
N ASN A 404 -4.82 -17.18 -9.40
CA ASN A 404 -3.38 -17.12 -9.61
C ASN A 404 -2.97 -15.83 -10.31
N GLY A 405 -3.74 -15.38 -11.32
CA GLY A 405 -3.49 -14.14 -12.04
C GLY A 405 -3.68 -12.88 -11.16
N MET A 406 -4.72 -12.85 -10.34
CA MET A 406 -4.92 -11.80 -9.33
C MET A 406 -3.82 -11.84 -8.26
N GLY A 407 -3.36 -13.02 -7.86
CA GLY A 407 -2.22 -13.17 -6.95
C GLY A 407 -0.92 -12.61 -7.54
N TYR A 408 -0.63 -12.92 -8.80
CA TYR A 408 0.53 -12.41 -9.55
C TYR A 408 0.50 -10.88 -9.68
N THR A 409 -0.63 -10.31 -10.13
CA THR A 409 -0.77 -8.85 -10.29
C THR A 409 -0.75 -8.10 -8.96
N SER A 410 -1.28 -8.70 -7.89
CA SER A 410 -1.12 -8.18 -6.53
C SER A 410 0.35 -8.18 -6.12
N PHE A 411 1.10 -9.26 -6.38
CA PHE A 411 2.54 -9.32 -6.10
C PHE A 411 3.33 -8.22 -6.84
N THR A 412 3.07 -8.02 -8.14
CA THR A 412 3.73 -6.94 -8.91
C THR A 412 3.34 -5.55 -8.40
N ALA A 413 2.08 -5.33 -8.03
CA ALA A 413 1.63 -4.09 -7.38
C ALA A 413 2.35 -3.85 -6.03
N ARG A 414 2.63 -4.89 -5.26
CA ARG A 414 3.36 -4.76 -3.99
C ARG A 414 4.83 -4.37 -4.18
N ILE A 415 5.48 -4.91 -5.22
CA ILE A 415 6.81 -4.42 -5.62
C ILE A 415 6.72 -2.92 -5.96
N GLY A 416 5.64 -2.48 -6.62
CA GLY A 416 5.33 -1.07 -6.89
C GLY A 416 5.32 -0.21 -5.63
N GLY A 417 4.53 -0.61 -4.65
CA GLY A 417 4.47 0.08 -3.36
C GLY A 417 5.80 0.04 -2.60
N ALA A 418 6.56 -1.04 -2.71
CA ALA A 418 7.86 -1.19 -2.06
C ALA A 418 8.95 -0.28 -2.66
N LEU A 419 8.95 -0.10 -3.98
CA LEU A 419 9.92 0.76 -4.67
C LEU A 419 9.55 2.25 -4.63
N ALA A 420 8.27 2.58 -4.47
CA ALA A 420 7.81 3.97 -4.46
C ALA A 420 8.56 4.87 -3.45
N PRO A 421 8.67 4.54 -2.15
CA PRO A 421 9.38 5.39 -1.19
C PRO A 421 10.88 5.56 -1.48
N LEU A 422 11.53 4.55 -2.06
CA LEU A 422 12.96 4.62 -2.36
C LEU A 422 13.28 5.67 -3.43
N VAL A 423 12.32 5.99 -4.31
CA VAL A 423 12.49 7.00 -5.35
C VAL A 423 12.64 8.41 -4.78
N PHE A 424 12.20 8.66 -3.54
CA PHE A 424 12.47 9.94 -2.87
C PHE A 424 13.95 10.18 -2.58
N LEU A 425 14.79 9.13 -2.56
CA LEU A 425 16.24 9.26 -2.37
C LEU A 425 16.94 9.83 -3.61
N LEU A 426 16.28 9.84 -4.77
CA LEU A 426 16.82 10.41 -6.00
C LEU A 426 16.86 11.95 -5.99
N ASP A 427 16.22 12.58 -5.00
CA ASP A 427 16.23 14.03 -4.76
C ASP A 427 17.65 14.57 -4.54
N ASP A 428 18.56 13.75 -3.98
CA ASP A 428 19.96 14.11 -3.73
C ASP A 428 20.77 14.26 -5.04
N VAL A 429 20.39 13.53 -6.09
CA VAL A 429 21.03 13.63 -7.42
C VAL A 429 20.47 14.81 -8.19
N TRP A 430 19.14 14.92 -8.23
CA TRP A 430 18.45 16.05 -8.84
C TRP A 430 17.08 16.25 -8.20
N ARG A 431 16.82 17.48 -7.74
CA ARG A 431 15.62 17.84 -6.95
C ARG A 431 14.27 17.51 -7.60
N SER A 432 14.23 17.30 -8.91
CA SER A 432 13.00 16.96 -9.65
C SER A 432 12.99 15.52 -10.18
N LEU A 433 14.05 14.75 -9.93
CA LEU A 433 14.21 13.38 -10.42
C LEU A 433 13.17 12.41 -9.85
N PRO A 434 12.76 12.48 -8.57
CA PRO A 434 11.68 11.65 -8.06
C PRO A 434 10.38 11.85 -8.85
N GLU A 435 9.96 13.10 -9.09
CA GLU A 435 8.74 13.43 -9.82
C GLU A 435 8.82 13.03 -11.29
N VAL A 436 9.96 13.25 -11.94
CA VAL A 436 10.21 12.79 -13.32
C VAL A 436 10.09 11.26 -13.40
N THR A 437 10.61 10.55 -12.40
CA THR A 437 10.54 9.08 -12.34
C THR A 437 9.09 8.61 -12.19
N TYR A 438 8.30 9.21 -11.28
CA TYR A 438 6.88 8.87 -11.15
C TYR A 438 6.10 9.19 -12.43
N CYS A 439 6.35 10.33 -13.05
CA CYS A 439 5.73 10.71 -14.33
C CYS A 439 6.06 9.69 -15.43
N GLY A 440 7.34 9.38 -15.63
CA GLY A 440 7.79 8.44 -16.65
C GLY A 440 7.22 7.05 -16.47
N VAL A 441 7.28 6.51 -15.24
CA VAL A 441 6.71 5.18 -14.94
C VAL A 441 5.20 5.17 -15.17
N ALA A 442 4.46 6.20 -14.73
CA ALA A 442 3.01 6.27 -14.93
C ALA A 442 2.65 6.30 -16.43
N VAL A 443 3.30 7.14 -17.23
CA VAL A 443 3.03 7.25 -18.67
C VAL A 443 3.42 5.98 -19.42
N CYS A 444 4.58 5.39 -19.11
CA CYS A 444 5.02 4.13 -19.73
C CYS A 444 4.06 2.98 -19.39
N CYS A 445 3.73 2.78 -18.12
CA CYS A 445 2.79 1.73 -17.71
C CYS A 445 1.37 1.95 -18.25
N GLY A 446 0.93 3.21 -18.34
CA GLY A 446 -0.36 3.57 -18.93
C GLY A 446 -0.40 3.28 -20.43
N SER A 447 0.72 3.51 -21.12
CA SER A 447 0.86 3.17 -22.54
C SER A 447 0.85 1.66 -22.78
N VAL A 448 1.50 0.88 -21.91
CA VAL A 448 1.47 -0.60 -21.96
C VAL A 448 0.04 -1.13 -21.77
N ALA A 449 -0.82 -0.44 -21.02
CA ALA A 449 -2.21 -0.85 -20.83
C ALA A 449 -3.02 -0.88 -22.14
N PHE A 450 -2.62 -0.14 -23.19
CA PHE A 450 -3.26 -0.24 -24.51
C PHE A 450 -3.02 -1.57 -25.23
N LEU A 451 -1.96 -2.31 -24.86
CA LEU A 451 -1.64 -3.62 -25.44
C LEU A 451 -2.53 -4.74 -24.90
N LEU A 452 -3.28 -4.48 -23.82
CA LEU A 452 -4.23 -5.42 -23.23
C LEU A 452 -5.54 -5.46 -24.03
N PRO A 453 -6.25 -6.60 -24.05
CA PRO A 453 -7.54 -6.73 -24.73
C PRO A 453 -8.67 -6.00 -23.98
N GLU A 454 -9.62 -5.43 -24.71
CA GLU A 454 -10.82 -4.83 -24.12
C GLU A 454 -11.77 -5.92 -23.59
N THR A 455 -12.36 -5.69 -22.42
CA THR A 455 -13.28 -6.64 -21.75
C THR A 455 -14.73 -6.15 -21.69
N LEU A 456 -15.00 -4.92 -22.15
CA LEU A 456 -16.35 -4.34 -22.18
C LEU A 456 -17.32 -5.21 -23.00
N ASN A 457 -18.40 -5.67 -22.37
CA ASN A 457 -19.46 -6.51 -22.96
C ASN A 457 -18.98 -7.83 -23.58
N VAL A 458 -17.78 -8.28 -23.21
CA VAL A 458 -17.24 -9.60 -23.61
C VAL A 458 -17.59 -10.63 -22.55
N ARG A 459 -17.90 -11.87 -22.96
CA ARG A 459 -18.11 -12.98 -22.02
C ARG A 459 -16.82 -13.32 -21.30
N LEU A 460 -16.90 -13.57 -19.99
CA LEU A 460 -15.75 -13.94 -19.20
C LEU A 460 -15.19 -15.30 -19.67
N PRO A 461 -13.86 -15.42 -19.88
CA PRO A 461 -13.27 -16.68 -20.29
C PRO A 461 -13.37 -17.72 -19.17
N GLU A 462 -13.82 -18.92 -19.51
CA GLU A 462 -13.94 -20.03 -18.56
C GLU A 462 -12.65 -20.87 -18.58
N GLY A 463 -12.14 -21.17 -19.77
CA GLY A 463 -10.92 -21.93 -20.02
C GLY A 463 -9.77 -21.11 -20.64
N ILE A 464 -8.60 -21.74 -20.77
CA ILE A 464 -7.43 -21.15 -21.43
C ILE A 464 -7.67 -21.05 -22.94
N GLU A 465 -8.32 -22.05 -23.53
CA GLU A 465 -8.63 -22.10 -24.97
C GLU A 465 -9.53 -20.95 -25.43
N ASP A 466 -10.43 -20.47 -24.56
CA ASP A 466 -11.34 -19.36 -24.88
C ASP A 466 -10.56 -18.07 -25.16
N ILE A 467 -9.44 -17.86 -24.46
CA ILE A 467 -8.58 -16.69 -24.62
C ILE A 467 -7.76 -16.79 -25.92
N GLU A 468 -7.31 -17.99 -26.28
CA GLU A 468 -6.52 -18.22 -27.48
C GLU A 468 -7.33 -18.17 -28.78
N LYS A 469 -8.64 -18.48 -28.72
CA LYS A 469 -9.53 -18.44 -29.89
C LYS A 469 -10.09 -17.05 -30.20
N THR A 470 -10.01 -16.11 -29.25
CA THR A 470 -10.64 -14.79 -29.33
C THR A 470 -9.69 -13.69 -29.83
N GLN A 471 -8.40 -13.99 -30.00
CA GLN A 471 -7.36 -13.10 -30.54
C GLN A 471 -6.68 -13.75 -31.74
#